data_AF-A0A6V7PD69-F1
#
_entry.id   AF-A0A6V7PD69-F1
#
_cell.length_a   1.000
_cell.length_b   1.000
_cell.length_c   1.000
_cell.angle_alpha   90.00
_cell.angle_beta   90.00
_cell.angle_gamma   90.00
#
_symmetry.space_group_name_H-M   'P 1'
#
loop_
_entity.id
_entity.type
_entity.pdbx_description
1 polymer ?
#
loop_
_entity_poly.entity_id
_entity_poly.type
_entity_poly.pdbx_seq_one_letter_code
_entity_poly.pdbx_strand_id
1 'polypeptide(L)'
;MLQIDGEYAYTQGENARCPSVALMFQVGENASYDNMGGCKDLPGTCTSKSCRGHEVDIMHFSIGTAVPGRLYGGNIFDNADGNGGDRFGHLVDVYAWNPHCRYLDGLGPKGNSSNAQNDWHGAWWHSSLTFHSGFLEEESPYGDQGNKGTYYFEFSRPLRTMDRFQQDVQFTIGQPSKVAFAFWYPTGGQPYSKSSTIRLVVTGSLSTYHRRLLQLLFPGRVLRVARGTWQPPSPCSCR
;
A
#
# COMPACT_ATOMS: atom_id res chain seq x y z
N MET A 1 5.24 -6.92 9.51
CA MET A 1 6.26 -5.89 9.64
C MET A 1 7.16 -5.92 8.41
N LEU A 2 7.06 -4.90 7.55
CA LEU A 2 7.98 -4.67 6.43
C LEU A 2 9.09 -3.73 6.90
N GLN A 3 10.34 -4.05 6.58
CA GLN A 3 11.53 -3.29 6.96
C GLN A 3 12.28 -2.83 5.71
N ILE A 4 12.63 -1.53 5.61
CA ILE A 4 13.37 -0.98 4.47
C ILE A 4 14.43 0.00 4.99
N ASP A 5 15.70 -0.27 4.70
CA ASP A 5 16.86 0.52 5.13
C ASP A 5 17.30 1.52 4.04
N GLY A 6 17.70 2.73 4.42
CA GLY A 6 18.19 3.74 3.47
C GLY A 6 18.51 5.11 4.07
N GLU A 7 19.04 5.99 3.21
CA GLU A 7 19.19 7.42 3.51
C GLU A 7 17.90 8.12 3.06
N TYR A 8 17.07 8.52 4.01
CA TYR A 8 15.73 9.00 3.72
C TYR A 8 15.61 10.48 4.09
N ALA A 9 15.26 11.32 3.11
CA ALA A 9 14.89 12.71 3.33
C ALA A 9 13.37 12.83 3.29
N TYR A 10 12.82 13.73 4.10
CA TYR A 10 11.37 13.87 4.22
C TYR A 10 10.97 15.34 4.42
N THR A 11 9.84 15.73 3.83
CA THR A 11 9.17 17.01 4.10
C THR A 11 7.71 16.72 4.47
N GLN A 12 7.26 17.18 5.63
CA GLN A 12 5.87 16.98 6.06
C GLN A 12 4.90 17.71 5.14
N GLY A 13 3.81 17.04 4.77
CA GLY A 13 2.74 17.64 3.97
C GLY A 13 3.11 17.93 2.51
N GLU A 14 4.33 17.62 2.05
CA GLU A 14 4.68 17.74 0.63
C GLU A 14 4.34 16.45 -0.11
N ASN A 15 3.14 16.42 -0.67
CA ASN A 15 2.58 15.39 -1.55
C ASN A 15 3.61 14.63 -2.38
N ALA A 16 4.39 15.35 -3.17
CA ALA A 16 5.31 14.75 -4.13
C ALA A 16 6.59 14.16 -3.48
N ARG A 17 6.70 14.19 -2.14
CA ARG A 17 7.82 13.71 -1.35
C ARG A 17 7.41 12.83 -0.15
N CYS A 18 6.12 12.52 0.00
CA CYS A 18 5.62 11.63 1.06
C CYS A 18 6.06 10.16 0.80
N PRO A 19 6.85 9.51 1.67
CA PRO A 19 7.16 8.09 1.58
C PRO A 19 5.87 7.28 1.62
N SER A 20 5.80 6.29 0.76
CA SER A 20 4.59 5.52 0.56
C SER A 20 4.92 4.06 0.31
N VAL A 21 4.07 3.17 0.78
CA VAL A 21 4.20 1.74 0.59
C VAL A 21 2.90 1.18 0.04
N ALA A 22 3.01 0.19 -0.85
CA ALA A 22 1.85 -0.57 -1.31
C ALA A 22 2.09 -2.07 -1.19
N LEU A 23 1.02 -2.78 -0.85
CA LEU A 23 0.88 -4.23 -0.96
C LEU A 23 -0.11 -4.53 -2.06
N MET A 24 0.19 -5.47 -2.95
CA MET A 24 -0.72 -5.91 -4.00
C MET A 24 -0.93 -7.41 -3.92
N PHE A 25 -2.17 -7.81 -4.16
CA PHE A 25 -2.63 -9.18 -4.22
C PHE A 25 -3.37 -9.40 -5.54
N GLN A 26 -3.17 -10.58 -6.12
CA GLN A 26 -3.93 -11.00 -7.29
C GLN A 26 -5.32 -11.45 -6.83
N VAL A 27 -6.35 -10.98 -7.52
CA VAL A 27 -7.72 -11.43 -7.33
C VAL A 27 -8.20 -12.16 -8.58
N GLY A 28 -7.94 -11.57 -9.75
CA GLY A 28 -8.26 -12.17 -11.04
C GLY A 28 -7.25 -13.24 -11.45
N GLU A 29 -7.73 -14.25 -12.16
CA GLU A 29 -6.90 -15.40 -12.61
C GLU A 29 -5.78 -15.01 -13.57
N ASN A 30 -5.97 -13.96 -14.37
CA ASN A 30 -5.02 -13.42 -15.34
C ASN A 30 -4.29 -12.17 -14.81
N ALA A 31 -4.51 -11.80 -13.55
CA ALA A 31 -3.88 -10.63 -12.96
C ALA A 31 -2.37 -10.82 -12.92
N SER A 32 -1.62 -9.74 -13.10
CA SER A 32 -0.17 -9.73 -12.93
C SER A 32 0.24 -8.69 -11.90
N TYR A 33 1.27 -9.01 -11.11
CA TYR A 33 1.97 -8.01 -10.32
C TYR A 33 2.68 -6.99 -11.19
N ASP A 34 2.96 -7.32 -12.45
CA ASP A 34 3.42 -6.33 -13.41
C ASP A 34 2.25 -5.52 -13.95
N ASN A 35 2.39 -4.19 -13.94
CA ASN A 35 1.38 -3.28 -14.45
C ASN A 35 0.00 -3.41 -13.77
N MET A 36 -0.01 -3.60 -12.45
CA MET A 36 -1.21 -3.53 -11.58
C MET A 36 -2.43 -4.31 -12.12
N GLY A 37 -2.26 -5.58 -12.49
CA GLY A 37 -3.30 -6.42 -13.08
C GLY A 37 -3.07 -6.75 -14.56
N GLY A 38 -2.46 -5.83 -15.31
CA GLY A 38 -1.98 -6.09 -16.66
C GLY A 38 -3.03 -5.96 -17.78
N CYS A 39 -4.25 -5.49 -17.49
CA CYS A 39 -5.25 -5.19 -18.53
C CYS A 39 -4.69 -4.17 -19.53
N LYS A 40 -4.94 -4.40 -20.83
CA LYS A 40 -4.38 -3.60 -21.94
C LYS A 40 -5.21 -2.38 -22.32
N ASP A 41 -6.38 -2.23 -21.72
CA ASP A 41 -7.25 -1.09 -21.96
C ASP A 41 -6.60 0.24 -21.57
N LEU A 42 -6.96 1.28 -22.30
CA LEU A 42 -6.44 2.63 -22.14
C LEU A 42 -7.19 3.39 -21.02
N PRO A 43 -6.64 4.52 -20.55
CA PRO A 43 -7.34 5.38 -19.60
C PRO A 43 -8.76 5.72 -20.08
N GLY A 44 -9.76 5.49 -19.23
CA GLY A 44 -11.16 5.78 -19.52
C GLY A 44 -11.89 4.75 -20.40
N THR A 45 -11.23 3.68 -20.84
CA THR A 45 -11.88 2.64 -21.69
C THR A 45 -12.14 1.32 -20.98
N CYS A 46 -11.68 1.17 -19.74
CA CYS A 46 -11.78 -0.09 -19.02
C CYS A 46 -13.22 -0.49 -18.72
N THR A 47 -13.55 -1.75 -18.98
CA THR A 47 -14.85 -2.34 -18.65
C THR A 47 -14.70 -3.68 -17.96
N SER A 48 -15.71 -4.09 -17.19
CA SER A 48 -15.75 -5.44 -16.59
C SER A 48 -15.91 -6.56 -17.63
N LYS A 49 -16.05 -6.23 -18.92
CA LYS A 49 -16.04 -7.23 -19.99
C LYS A 49 -14.63 -7.40 -20.56
N SER A 50 -13.90 -6.30 -20.76
CA SER A 50 -12.57 -6.29 -21.37
C SER A 50 -11.45 -6.61 -20.38
N CYS A 51 -11.54 -6.13 -19.13
CA CYS A 51 -10.50 -6.31 -18.12
C CYS A 51 -10.80 -7.41 -17.10
N ARG A 52 -11.88 -8.19 -17.28
CA ARG A 52 -12.24 -9.27 -16.35
C ARG A 52 -11.09 -10.27 -16.23
N GLY A 53 -10.79 -10.69 -15.00
CA GLY A 53 -9.71 -11.61 -14.70
C GLY A 53 -8.38 -10.91 -14.46
N HIS A 54 -8.27 -9.59 -14.64
CA HIS A 54 -7.05 -8.81 -14.35
C HIS A 54 -7.11 -8.07 -13.02
N GLU A 55 -8.06 -8.41 -12.15
CA GLU A 55 -8.30 -7.73 -10.88
C GLU A 55 -7.12 -7.88 -9.91
N VAL A 56 -6.73 -6.75 -9.32
CA VAL A 56 -5.81 -6.70 -8.18
C VAL A 56 -6.41 -5.90 -7.04
N ASP A 57 -6.15 -6.38 -5.83
CA ASP A 57 -6.43 -5.73 -4.54
C ASP A 57 -5.11 -5.10 -4.07
N ILE A 58 -5.13 -3.81 -3.75
CA ILE A 58 -3.94 -3.05 -3.39
C ILE A 58 -4.24 -2.21 -2.16
N MET A 59 -3.50 -2.43 -1.08
CA MET A 59 -3.41 -1.45 -0.01
C MET A 59 -2.27 -0.49 -0.32
N HIS A 60 -2.52 0.80 -0.21
CA HIS A 60 -1.50 1.84 -0.33
C HIS A 60 -1.54 2.77 0.87
N PHE A 61 -0.41 2.91 1.55
CA PHE A 61 -0.25 3.81 2.68
C PHE A 61 0.78 4.89 2.37
N SER A 62 0.32 6.14 2.29
CA SER A 62 1.20 7.32 2.25
C SER A 62 1.29 7.95 3.63
N ILE A 63 2.51 8.08 4.17
CA ILE A 63 2.71 8.58 5.53
C ILE A 63 2.50 10.10 5.66
N GLY A 64 2.31 10.82 4.55
CA GLY A 64 1.82 12.20 4.47
C GLY A 64 1.91 13.08 5.70
N THR A 65 0.86 13.10 6.53
CA THR A 65 0.81 13.78 7.83
C THR A 65 0.60 12.78 8.98
N ALA A 66 0.72 11.48 8.69
CA ALA A 66 0.52 10.40 9.62
C ALA A 66 1.59 10.42 10.71
N VAL A 67 1.18 10.65 11.95
CA VAL A 67 1.99 10.44 13.16
C VAL A 67 2.47 8.97 13.26
N PRO A 68 3.77 8.72 13.49
CA PRO A 68 4.30 7.37 13.72
C PRO A 68 3.63 6.68 14.92
N GLY A 69 3.45 5.36 14.83
CA GLY A 69 2.88 4.52 15.88
C GLY A 69 1.36 4.65 16.08
N ARG A 70 0.70 5.61 15.43
CA ARG A 70 -0.76 5.70 15.37
C ARG A 70 -1.31 4.71 14.33
N LEU A 71 -2.49 4.17 14.62
CA LEU A 71 -3.23 3.30 13.72
C LEU A 71 -4.10 4.13 12.75
N TYR A 72 -4.05 3.79 11.47
CA TYR A 72 -4.77 4.43 10.35
C TYR A 72 -5.58 3.39 9.57
N GLY A 73 -6.53 3.86 8.75
CA GLY A 73 -7.43 3.02 7.98
C GLY A 73 -8.68 2.58 8.75
N GLY A 74 -9.62 1.93 8.08
CA GLY A 74 -10.87 1.43 8.68
C GLY A 74 -11.86 2.51 9.14
N ASN A 75 -11.70 3.77 8.72
CA ASN A 75 -12.57 4.87 9.14
C ASN A 75 -13.82 4.98 8.26
N ILE A 76 -14.98 4.62 8.82
CA ILE A 76 -16.26 4.61 8.09
C ILE A 76 -16.65 5.98 7.49
N PHE A 77 -16.20 7.08 8.08
CA PHE A 77 -16.53 8.42 7.60
C PHE A 77 -15.72 8.82 6.36
N ASP A 78 -14.44 8.43 6.31
CA ASP A 78 -13.56 8.79 5.19
C ASP A 78 -13.80 7.81 4.02
N ASN A 79 -14.06 6.54 4.34
CA ASN A 79 -14.46 5.51 3.38
C ASN A 79 -15.79 5.82 2.66
N ALA A 80 -16.65 6.67 3.23
CA ALA A 80 -17.92 7.04 2.61
C ALA A 80 -17.73 7.93 1.37
N ASP A 81 -16.64 8.71 1.31
CA ASP A 81 -16.36 9.62 0.21
C ASP A 81 -15.73 8.91 -1.00
N GLY A 82 -15.15 7.72 -0.81
CA GLY A 82 -14.69 6.85 -1.89
C GLY A 82 -13.52 7.40 -2.72
N ASN A 83 -12.79 8.38 -2.19
CA ASN A 83 -11.80 9.15 -2.93
C ASN A 83 -10.36 8.96 -2.41
N GLY A 84 -10.14 8.10 -1.41
CA GLY A 84 -8.84 7.90 -0.75
C GLY A 84 -8.36 9.10 0.07
N GLY A 85 -9.21 10.11 0.25
CA GLY A 85 -8.93 11.36 0.94
C GLY A 85 -9.15 11.23 2.44
N ASP A 86 -8.37 10.38 3.09
CA ASP A 86 -8.44 10.24 4.54
C ASP A 86 -8.07 11.55 5.23
N ARG A 87 -8.84 11.94 6.26
CA ARG A 87 -8.56 13.17 7.03
C ARG A 87 -7.24 13.08 7.77
N PHE A 88 -6.80 11.87 8.11
CA PHE A 88 -5.54 11.59 8.78
C PHE A 88 -4.96 10.29 8.26
N GLY A 89 -3.73 10.34 7.71
CA GLY A 89 -2.99 9.18 7.19
C GLY A 89 -3.69 8.50 6.02
N HIS A 90 -3.12 8.64 4.83
CA HIS A 90 -3.73 8.18 3.57
C HIS A 90 -3.47 6.69 3.34
N LEU A 91 -4.16 5.86 4.12
CA LEU A 91 -4.15 4.42 3.96
C LEU A 91 -5.41 4.03 3.21
N VAL A 92 -5.26 3.68 1.94
CA VAL A 92 -6.36 3.52 0.99
C VAL A 92 -6.38 2.08 0.48
N ASP A 93 -7.59 1.55 0.34
CA ASP A 93 -7.84 0.29 -0.35
C ASP A 93 -8.17 0.56 -1.82
N VAL A 94 -7.51 -0.17 -2.71
CA VAL A 94 -7.50 0.10 -4.13
C VAL A 94 -7.75 -1.17 -4.92
N TYR A 95 -8.86 -1.16 -5.63
CA TYR A 95 -9.16 -2.13 -6.66
C TYR A 95 -8.68 -1.63 -8.02
N ALA A 96 -7.97 -2.46 -8.79
CA ALA A 96 -7.49 -2.07 -10.11
C ALA A 96 -7.47 -3.21 -11.13
N TRP A 97 -7.44 -2.83 -12.40
CA TRP A 97 -7.15 -3.74 -13.53
C TRP A 97 -5.80 -3.44 -14.21
N ASN A 98 -5.36 -2.18 -14.11
CA ASN A 98 -4.08 -1.66 -14.58
C ASN A 98 -3.81 -0.30 -13.90
N PRO A 99 -2.69 0.40 -14.18
CA PRO A 99 -2.37 1.67 -13.51
C PRO A 99 -3.32 2.83 -13.82
N HIS A 100 -4.17 2.71 -14.83
CA HIS A 100 -5.09 3.77 -15.26
C HIS A 100 -6.55 3.50 -14.86
N CYS A 101 -6.86 2.27 -14.46
CA CYS A 101 -8.19 1.82 -14.12
C CYS A 101 -8.17 1.32 -12.68
N ARG A 102 -8.31 2.29 -11.77
CA ARG A 102 -8.15 2.15 -10.32
C ARG A 102 -9.35 2.79 -9.65
N TYR A 103 -9.78 2.18 -8.55
CA TYR A 103 -10.96 2.59 -7.81
C TYR A 103 -10.64 2.46 -6.32
N LEU A 104 -11.02 3.47 -5.55
CA LEU A 104 -10.59 3.65 -4.16
C LEU A 104 -11.74 3.34 -3.20
N ASP A 105 -11.39 2.85 -2.02
CA ASP A 105 -12.27 2.62 -0.86
C ASP A 105 -13.58 1.90 -1.22
N GLY A 106 -13.46 0.82 -1.98
CA GLY A 106 -14.60 -0.02 -2.35
C GLY A 106 -15.53 0.55 -3.40
N LEU A 107 -15.15 1.65 -4.05
CA LEU A 107 -15.82 2.03 -5.29
C LEU A 107 -15.43 1.05 -6.40
N GLY A 108 -16.42 0.70 -7.22
CA GLY A 108 -16.19 -0.05 -8.45
C GLY A 108 -16.19 0.84 -9.69
N PRO A 109 -15.99 0.24 -10.88
CA PRO A 109 -16.08 0.91 -12.19
C PRO A 109 -17.34 1.73 -12.44
N LYS A 110 -18.45 1.37 -11.78
CA LYS A 110 -19.74 2.05 -11.92
C LYS A 110 -19.98 3.14 -10.86
N GLY A 111 -19.01 3.41 -9.98
CA GLY A 111 -19.17 4.31 -8.83
C GLY A 111 -20.07 3.76 -7.72
N ASN A 112 -20.51 2.52 -7.82
CA ASN A 112 -21.27 1.86 -6.77
C ASN A 112 -20.29 1.31 -5.71
N SER A 113 -20.65 1.48 -4.44
CA SER A 113 -19.95 0.81 -3.34
C SER A 113 -20.19 -0.70 -3.40
N SER A 114 -19.12 -1.47 -3.27
CA SER A 114 -19.12 -2.94 -3.20
C SER A 114 -19.13 -3.50 -1.78
N ASN A 115 -19.00 -2.63 -0.78
CA ASN A 115 -18.58 -2.95 0.59
C ASN A 115 -17.13 -3.48 0.71
N ALA A 116 -16.33 -3.43 -0.35
CA ALA A 116 -14.86 -3.52 -0.31
C ALA A 116 -14.23 -2.21 0.18
N GLN A 117 -14.91 -1.54 1.11
CA GLN A 117 -14.38 -0.32 1.70
C GLN A 117 -13.10 -0.66 2.44
N ASN A 118 -12.21 0.32 2.56
CA ASN A 118 -10.93 0.14 3.22
C ASN A 118 -11.06 -0.51 4.60
N ASP A 119 -10.73 -1.80 4.65
CA ASP A 119 -10.78 -2.68 5.81
C ASP A 119 -9.38 -2.95 6.39
N TRP A 120 -8.38 -2.32 5.78
CA TRP A 120 -7.02 -2.34 6.22
C TRP A 120 -6.84 -1.39 7.40
N HIS A 121 -6.04 -1.84 8.34
CA HIS A 121 -5.48 -1.02 9.39
C HIS A 121 -3.96 -1.05 9.26
N GLY A 122 -3.34 0.11 9.39
CA GLY A 122 -1.89 0.23 9.27
C GLY A 122 -1.28 1.19 10.26
N ALA A 123 -0.03 0.91 10.62
CA ALA A 123 0.82 1.78 11.41
C ALA A 123 2.21 1.80 10.81
N TRP A 124 2.96 2.87 11.09
CA TRP A 124 4.33 3.02 10.61
C TRP A 124 5.25 3.52 11.72
N TRP A 125 6.54 3.22 11.60
CA TRP A 125 7.60 3.65 12.49
C TRP A 125 8.90 3.91 11.73
N HIS A 126 9.83 4.68 12.31
CA HIS A 126 11.19 4.83 11.78
C HIS A 126 12.23 4.60 12.88
N SER A 127 13.35 3.94 12.57
CA SER A 127 14.35 3.56 13.58
C SER A 127 15.06 4.73 14.26
N SER A 128 15.02 5.93 13.69
CA SER A 128 15.56 7.13 14.34
C SER A 128 14.73 7.57 15.56
N LEU A 129 13.53 7.02 15.75
CA LEU A 129 12.61 7.40 16.83
C LEU A 129 12.91 6.60 18.09
N THR A 130 13.25 7.30 19.16
CA THR A 130 13.70 6.72 20.43
C THR A 130 12.58 6.52 21.47
N PHE A 131 11.42 7.19 21.31
CA PHE A 131 10.28 7.10 22.24
C PHE A 131 8.98 6.69 21.54
N HIS A 132 8.18 5.85 22.20
CA HIS A 132 6.90 5.28 21.70
C HIS A 132 5.65 6.11 22.07
N SER A 133 5.80 7.26 22.73
CA SER A 133 4.69 8.03 23.29
C SER A 133 4.74 9.49 22.87
N GLY A 134 3.71 9.93 22.11
CA GLY A 134 3.32 11.34 21.95
C GLY A 134 4.39 12.25 21.37
N PHE A 135 4.46 12.32 20.04
CA PHE A 135 5.42 13.20 19.36
C PHE A 135 5.07 14.68 19.52
N LEU A 136 6.08 15.48 19.89
CA LEU A 136 6.16 16.90 19.56
C LEU A 136 6.61 17.04 18.09
N GLU A 137 6.14 18.07 17.38
CA GLU A 137 6.49 18.31 15.96
C GLU A 137 8.02 18.39 15.74
N GLU A 138 8.74 18.91 16.74
CA GLU A 138 10.21 19.02 16.80
C GLU A 138 10.94 17.67 16.96
N GLU A 139 10.25 16.64 17.49
CA GLU A 139 10.76 15.28 17.65
C GLU A 139 10.23 14.33 16.56
N SER A 140 9.43 14.87 15.65
CA SER A 140 8.90 14.10 14.56
C SER A 140 10.03 13.55 13.70
N PRO A 141 9.92 12.33 13.12
CA PRO A 141 10.86 11.86 12.10
C PRO A 141 10.93 12.80 10.88
N TYR A 142 10.09 13.84 10.83
CA TYR A 142 10.15 14.99 9.95
C TYR A 142 11.40 15.85 10.26
N GLY A 143 12.57 15.20 10.28
CA GLY A 143 13.85 15.83 10.59
C GLY A 143 14.64 16.17 9.34
N ASP A 144 15.56 17.11 9.51
CA ASP A 144 16.48 17.65 8.51
C ASP A 144 17.00 16.62 7.50
N GLN A 145 17.08 17.05 6.25
CA GLN A 145 17.39 16.27 5.05
C GLN A 145 18.39 15.11 5.28
N GLY A 146 17.91 13.86 5.21
CA GLY A 146 18.78 12.70 4.99
C GLY A 146 19.19 11.90 6.23
N ASN A 147 18.42 11.95 7.32
CA ASN A 147 18.64 11.06 8.46
C ASN A 147 18.57 9.58 8.02
N LYS A 148 19.63 8.83 8.34
CA LYS A 148 19.71 7.39 8.04
C LYS A 148 18.79 6.61 8.96
N GLY A 149 18.13 5.61 8.42
CA GLY A 149 17.38 4.68 9.24
C GLY A 149 16.54 3.70 8.44
N THR A 150 15.52 3.19 9.11
CA THR A 150 14.74 2.06 8.68
C THR A 150 13.28 2.36 8.90
N TYR A 151 12.47 2.24 7.84
CA TYR A 151 11.01 2.28 7.98
C TYR A 151 10.47 0.91 8.38
N TYR A 152 9.58 0.91 9.36
CA TYR A 152 8.76 -0.23 9.73
C TYR A 152 7.31 0.06 9.37
N PHE A 153 6.68 -0.86 8.65
CA PHE A 153 5.25 -0.81 8.38
C PHE A 153 4.56 -2.07 8.88
N GLU A 154 3.43 -1.89 9.55
CA GLU A 154 2.57 -2.95 10.03
C GLU A 154 1.18 -2.79 9.46
N PHE A 155 0.62 -3.88 8.96
CA PHE A 155 -0.69 -3.91 8.34
C PHE A 155 -1.49 -5.09 8.87
N SER A 156 -2.79 -4.89 9.01
CA SER A 156 -3.74 -5.95 9.35
C SER A 156 -5.05 -5.72 8.60
N ARG A 157 -5.74 -6.80 8.28
CA ARG A 157 -7.12 -6.80 7.77
C ARG A 157 -7.80 -8.13 8.11
N PRO A 158 -9.13 -8.20 8.07
CA PRO A 158 -9.87 -9.45 8.15
C PRO A 158 -9.46 -10.44 7.05
N LEU A 159 -9.40 -11.73 7.35
CA LEU A 159 -9.16 -12.77 6.32
C LEU A 159 -10.29 -12.84 5.29
N ARG A 160 -11.50 -12.47 5.72
CA ARG A 160 -12.70 -12.40 4.91
C ARG A 160 -13.30 -11.02 4.99
N THR A 161 -13.57 -10.43 3.84
CA THR A 161 -14.14 -9.09 3.71
C THR A 161 -15.61 -9.19 3.32
N MET A 162 -16.37 -8.12 3.50
CA MET A 162 -17.81 -8.07 3.14
C MET A 162 -18.03 -7.71 1.66
N ASP A 163 -16.95 -7.65 0.89
CA ASP A 163 -16.96 -7.31 -0.52
C ASP A 163 -17.82 -8.26 -1.35
N ARG A 164 -18.80 -7.68 -2.03
CA ARG A 164 -19.76 -8.41 -2.87
C ARG A 164 -19.31 -8.57 -4.31
N PHE A 165 -18.32 -7.80 -4.75
CA PHE A 165 -17.90 -7.72 -6.15
C PHE A 165 -16.54 -8.38 -6.41
N GLN A 166 -15.94 -9.05 -5.41
CA GLN A 166 -14.65 -9.73 -5.54
C GLN A 166 -13.54 -8.76 -5.99
N GLN A 167 -13.55 -7.58 -5.41
CA GLN A 167 -12.47 -6.61 -5.44
C GLN A 167 -11.38 -6.96 -4.42
N ASP A 168 -11.72 -7.59 -3.29
CA ASP A 168 -10.77 -7.93 -2.23
C ASP A 168 -10.28 -9.38 -2.31
N VAL A 169 -8.98 -9.58 -2.11
CA VAL A 169 -8.42 -10.93 -1.99
C VAL A 169 -8.93 -11.62 -0.73
N GLN A 170 -9.47 -12.83 -0.85
CA GLN A 170 -9.93 -13.56 0.33
C GLN A 170 -8.83 -14.51 0.81
N PHE A 171 -8.35 -14.32 2.04
CA PHE A 171 -7.28 -15.14 2.60
C PHE A 171 -7.84 -16.39 3.27
N THR A 172 -7.15 -17.51 3.09
CA THR A 172 -7.48 -18.79 3.74
C THR A 172 -6.27 -19.30 4.50
N ILE A 173 -6.46 -19.62 5.77
CA ILE A 173 -5.40 -20.18 6.63
C ILE A 173 -4.88 -21.46 5.99
N GLY A 174 -3.56 -21.62 5.96
CA GLY A 174 -2.88 -22.77 5.37
C GLY A 174 -2.75 -22.73 3.84
N GLN A 175 -3.33 -21.74 3.16
CA GLN A 175 -3.11 -21.52 1.74
C GLN A 175 -1.96 -20.54 1.50
N PRO A 176 -1.11 -20.76 0.48
CA PRO A 176 -0.12 -19.77 0.07
C PRO A 176 -0.81 -18.58 -0.60
N SER A 177 -0.29 -17.38 -0.35
CA SER A 177 -0.67 -16.17 -1.06
C SER A 177 0.59 -15.48 -1.57
N LYS A 178 0.52 -15.06 -2.82
CA LYS A 178 1.55 -14.21 -3.41
C LYS A 178 1.22 -12.75 -3.08
N VAL A 179 2.25 -11.95 -2.87
CA VAL A 179 2.12 -10.53 -2.58
C VAL A 179 3.28 -9.78 -3.24
N ALA A 180 2.97 -8.66 -3.88
CA ALA A 180 3.99 -7.73 -4.35
C ALA A 180 4.00 -6.47 -3.48
N PHE A 181 5.20 -5.94 -3.29
CA PHE A 181 5.48 -4.77 -2.47
C PHE A 181 6.09 -3.70 -3.36
N ALA A 182 5.64 -2.47 -3.18
CA ALA A 182 6.26 -1.30 -3.76
C ALA A 182 6.50 -0.26 -2.67
N PHE A 183 7.67 0.37 -2.71
CA PHE A 183 8.02 1.47 -1.83
C PHE A 183 8.50 2.66 -2.65
N TRP A 184 7.95 3.83 -2.33
CA TRP A 184 8.30 5.11 -2.92
C TRP A 184 8.83 6.03 -1.82
N TYR A 185 9.94 6.69 -2.11
CA TYR A 185 10.53 7.69 -1.23
C TYR A 185 11.29 8.72 -2.09
N PRO A 186 11.38 9.98 -1.65
CA PRO A 186 12.18 10.98 -2.35
C PRO A 186 13.67 10.70 -2.13
N THR A 187 14.46 10.73 -3.21
CA THR A 187 15.92 10.64 -3.17
C THR A 187 16.52 11.98 -3.57
N GLY A 188 17.48 12.49 -2.79
CA GLY A 188 18.23 13.70 -3.15
C GLY A 188 17.39 14.99 -3.21
N GLY A 189 16.34 15.10 -2.40
CA GLY A 189 15.49 16.30 -2.33
C GLY A 189 14.64 16.56 -3.57
N GLN A 190 14.60 15.63 -4.53
CA GLN A 190 13.74 15.72 -5.71
C GLN A 190 12.43 14.95 -5.48
N PRO A 191 11.28 15.50 -5.91
CA PRO A 191 10.03 14.76 -5.95
C PRO A 191 10.17 13.45 -6.73
N TYR A 192 9.44 12.41 -6.33
CA TYR A 192 9.43 11.18 -7.11
C TYR A 192 8.72 11.43 -8.46
N SER A 193 9.44 11.33 -9.57
CA SER A 193 8.89 11.45 -10.92
C SER A 193 8.74 10.06 -11.55
N LYS A 194 7.62 9.38 -11.30
CA LYS A 194 7.21 8.11 -11.96
C LYS A 194 8.23 6.93 -11.97
N SER A 195 9.44 7.04 -11.41
CA SER A 195 10.56 6.13 -11.74
C SER A 195 11.44 5.63 -10.59
N SER A 196 11.36 6.18 -9.36
CA SER A 196 12.08 5.64 -8.20
C SER A 196 11.15 4.75 -7.37
N THR A 197 11.05 3.47 -7.73
CA THR A 197 10.25 2.49 -7.00
C THR A 197 11.09 1.26 -6.73
N ILE A 198 11.33 0.94 -5.45
CA ILE A 198 11.84 -0.38 -5.07
C ILE A 198 10.66 -1.34 -5.13
N ARG A 199 10.83 -2.46 -5.83
CA ARG A 199 9.84 -3.52 -5.91
C ARG A 199 10.38 -4.85 -5.49
N LEU A 200 9.58 -5.55 -4.71
CA LEU A 200 9.86 -6.90 -4.31
C LEU A 200 8.58 -7.73 -4.42
N VAL A 201 8.63 -8.84 -5.14
CA VAL A 201 7.54 -9.83 -5.12
C VAL A 201 7.94 -10.98 -4.22
N VAL A 202 7.07 -11.30 -3.26
CA VAL A 202 7.30 -12.33 -2.26
C VAL A 202 6.13 -13.31 -2.29
N THR A 203 6.42 -14.59 -2.10
CA THR A 203 5.39 -15.62 -1.94
C THR A 203 5.51 -16.20 -0.53
N GLY A 204 4.43 -16.18 0.24
CA GLY A 204 4.37 -16.72 1.60
C GLY A 204 3.10 -17.54 1.83
N SER A 205 3.03 -18.28 2.93
CA SER A 205 1.79 -18.94 3.37
C SER A 205 1.42 -18.45 4.76
N LEU A 206 0.14 -18.15 4.96
CA LEU A 206 -0.41 -17.76 6.25
C LEU A 206 -0.61 -19.04 7.09
N SER A 207 0.43 -19.42 7.84
CA SER A 207 0.38 -20.51 8.82
C SER A 207 -0.09 -20.00 10.19
N THR A 208 -0.89 -20.80 10.89
CA THR A 208 -1.48 -20.48 12.20
C THR A 208 -0.43 -20.46 13.33
N TYR A 209 -0.57 -19.48 14.24
CA TYR A 209 -0.04 -19.33 15.61
C TYR A 209 1.48 -19.43 15.88
N HIS A 210 2.14 -18.28 16.12
CA HIS A 210 2.50 -17.79 17.47
C HIS A 210 3.17 -16.40 17.37
N ARG A 211 2.99 -15.57 18.41
CA ARG A 211 3.74 -14.31 18.64
C ARG A 211 5.24 -14.54 18.47
N ARG A 212 5.79 -14.19 17.32
CA ARG A 212 7.18 -13.79 17.14
C ARG A 212 7.28 -13.18 15.75
N LEU A 213 7.63 -11.89 15.77
CA LEU A 213 8.34 -11.14 14.74
C LEU A 213 8.32 -11.72 13.33
N LEU A 214 7.90 -10.90 12.38
CA LEU A 214 8.10 -11.08 10.94
C LEU A 214 9.60 -10.93 10.56
N GLN A 215 10.49 -11.67 11.25
CA GLN A 215 11.95 -11.62 11.09
C GLN A 215 12.53 -12.97 10.60
N LEU A 216 11.69 -13.96 10.23
CA LEU A 216 12.17 -15.31 9.92
C LEU A 216 11.49 -16.06 8.75
N LEU A 217 10.91 -15.40 7.75
CA LEU A 217 10.29 -16.11 6.62
C LEU A 217 11.17 -16.37 5.39
N PHE A 218 12.45 -15.96 5.34
CA PHE A 218 13.25 -16.13 4.11
C PHE A 218 14.69 -16.64 4.29
N PRO A 219 14.93 -17.86 4.81
CA PRO A 219 16.16 -18.57 4.49
C PRO A 219 16.00 -19.25 3.12
N GLY A 220 16.70 -18.76 2.10
CA GLY A 220 17.05 -19.57 0.92
C GLY A 220 16.13 -19.53 -0.30
N ARG A 221 15.25 -18.53 -0.49
CA ARG A 221 14.54 -18.34 -1.77
C ARG A 221 15.03 -17.10 -2.51
N VAL A 222 15.39 -17.29 -3.77
CA VAL A 222 15.90 -16.26 -4.68
C VAL A 222 14.90 -15.12 -4.81
N LEU A 223 15.27 -13.96 -4.29
CA LEU A 223 14.59 -12.69 -4.50
C LEU A 223 14.68 -12.33 -5.99
N ARG A 224 13.55 -12.33 -6.71
CA ARG A 224 13.51 -11.75 -8.06
C ARG A 224 13.10 -10.29 -7.95
N VAL A 225 14.08 -9.40 -8.09
CA VAL A 225 13.85 -7.98 -8.36
C VAL A 225 13.48 -7.86 -9.85
N ALA A 226 12.25 -7.47 -10.15
CA ALA A 226 11.79 -7.23 -11.51
C ALA A 226 11.49 -5.74 -11.72
N ARG A 227 11.88 -5.20 -12.88
CA ARG A 227 11.45 -3.87 -13.34
C ARG A 227 10.05 -3.99 -13.92
N GLY A 228 9.07 -3.30 -13.35
CA GLY A 228 7.76 -3.08 -13.97
C GLY A 228 7.36 -1.61 -13.88
N THR A 229 6.11 -1.29 -14.21
CA THR A 229 5.50 0.05 -14.06
C THR A 229 4.34 0.02 -13.06
N TRP A 230 4.54 0.58 -11.88
CA TRP A 230 3.54 0.84 -10.85
C TRP A 230 3.61 2.33 -10.62
N GLN A 231 2.47 2.97 -10.78
CA GLN A 231 2.30 4.36 -10.36
C GLN A 231 1.56 4.32 -9.04
N PRO A 232 1.93 5.17 -8.06
CA PRO A 232 1.16 5.27 -6.84
C PRO A 232 -0.32 5.54 -7.20
N PRO A 233 -1.27 4.82 -6.56
CA PRO A 233 -2.69 4.82 -6.91
C PRO A 233 -3.35 6.20 -6.84
N SER A 234 -2.79 7.10 -6.05
CA SER A 234 -3.10 8.54 -6.06
C SER A 234 -1.81 9.34 -6.26
N PRO A 235 -1.86 10.54 -6.88
CA PRO A 235 -0.91 11.56 -6.48
C PRO A 235 -1.16 11.74 -4.98
N CYS A 236 -0.15 11.44 -4.15
CA CYS A 236 -0.22 11.67 -2.71
C CYS A 236 -0.96 12.98 -2.47
N SER A 237 -2.15 12.89 -1.91
CA SER A 237 -2.94 14.05 -1.53
C SER A 237 -2.83 14.15 -0.02
N CYS A 238 -1.59 14.31 0.47
CA CYS A 238 -1.23 14.88 1.77
C CYS A 238 -1.81 16.32 1.80
N ARG A 239 -3.15 16.46 1.97
CA ARG A 239 -3.79 17.75 2.24
C ARG A 239 -3.71 18.07 3.72
#